data_AF-A0A7X6Z459-F1
#
_entry.id   AF-A0A7X6Z459-F1
#
_cell.length_a   1.000
_cell.length_b   1.000
_cell.length_c   1.000
_cell.angle_alpha   90.00
_cell.angle_beta   90.00
_cell.angle_gamma   90.00
#
_symmetry.space_group_name_H-M   'P 1'
#
loop_
_entity.id
_entity.type
_entity.pdbx_description
1 polymer ?
#
loop_
_entity_poly.entity_id
_entity_poly.type
_entity_poly.pdbx_seq_one_letter_code
_entity_poly.pdbx_strand_id
1 'polypeptide(L)'
;MKGASFVTKEKHYEGVFIFDHPLIQHKLALMRDKNTKSKEFRELVSEVSMLMAYEVTRDLPLRPVDVETPVGTAHCHMIDGKKLALIPILRAGLGMVDGMINMVPMAKIG
;
A
#
# COMPACT_ATOMS: atom_id res chain seq x y z
N MET A 1 -2.30 -1.31 34.91
CA MET A 1 -1.11 -0.53 34.50
C MET A 1 -1.48 0.27 33.26
N LYS A 2 -1.39 1.59 33.37
CA LYS A 2 -1.76 2.59 32.35
C LYS A 2 -0.58 2.86 31.42
N GLY A 3 -0.87 3.24 30.16
CA GLY A 3 0.08 3.82 29.20
C GLY A 3 0.34 2.87 28.03
N ALA A 4 0.08 3.20 26.76
CA ALA A 4 0.14 4.52 26.12
C ALA A 4 -1.07 4.73 25.19
N SER A 5 -2.01 5.55 25.65
CA SER A 5 -2.97 6.26 24.82
C SER A 5 -2.30 7.54 24.32
N PHE A 6 -1.53 7.45 23.24
CA PHE A 6 -0.97 8.59 22.49
C PHE A 6 -0.99 8.14 21.03
N VAL A 7 -2.05 8.42 20.25
CA VAL A 7 -2.25 9.66 19.51
C VAL A 7 -3.76 9.94 19.34
N THR A 8 -4.22 10.97 20.07
CA THR A 8 -5.28 11.96 19.74
C THR A 8 -6.46 11.60 18.83
N LYS A 9 -7.66 11.62 19.44
CA LYS A 9 -8.83 12.44 19.12
C LYS A 9 -9.06 12.79 17.63
N GLU A 10 -10.12 12.21 17.09
CA GLU A 10 -10.99 12.67 15.99
C GLU A 10 -10.75 14.14 15.57
N LYS A 11 -9.87 14.33 14.59
CA LYS A 11 -10.09 15.37 13.58
C LYS A 11 -10.55 14.64 12.33
N HIS A 12 -11.86 14.65 12.09
CA HIS A 12 -12.41 14.23 10.81
C HIS A 12 -12.01 15.27 9.76
N TYR A 13 -10.96 14.95 9.00
CA TYR A 13 -10.63 15.65 7.78
C TYR A 13 -11.36 14.93 6.64
N GLU A 14 -12.23 15.64 5.93
CA GLU A 14 -12.98 15.08 4.82
C GLU A 14 -12.00 14.61 3.72
N GLY A 15 -12.10 13.34 3.32
CA GLY A 15 -11.21 12.75 2.32
C GLY A 15 -9.84 12.27 2.81
N VAL A 16 -9.58 12.23 4.12
CA VAL A 16 -8.32 11.70 4.68
C VAL A 16 -8.54 10.32 5.30
N PHE A 17 -7.75 9.34 4.86
CA PHE A 17 -7.69 8.01 5.46
C PHE A 17 -6.35 7.82 6.20
N ILE A 18 -6.42 7.43 7.47
CA ILE A 18 -5.22 7.21 8.31
C ILE A 18 -4.98 5.71 8.40
N PHE A 19 -3.81 5.25 7.95
CA PHE A 19 -3.37 3.86 8.12
C PHE A 19 -2.80 3.66 9.53
N ASP A 20 -3.49 2.90 10.38
CA ASP A 20 -3.13 2.65 11.78
C ASP A 20 -2.48 1.27 12.03
N HIS A 21 -2.07 0.58 10.97
CA HIS A 21 -1.45 -0.73 11.07
C HIS A 21 -0.10 -0.69 11.85
N PRO A 22 0.13 -1.56 12.85
CA PRO A 22 1.33 -1.54 13.69
C PRO A 22 2.65 -1.61 12.93
N LEU A 23 2.71 -2.39 11.84
CA LEU A 23 3.90 -2.47 10.98
C LEU A 23 4.21 -1.14 10.26
N ILE A 24 3.18 -0.40 9.83
CA ILE A 24 3.37 0.90 9.19
C ILE A 24 3.91 1.89 10.23
N GLN A 25 3.34 1.91 11.45
CA GLN A 25 3.81 2.77 12.52
C GLN A 25 5.25 2.47 12.93
N HIS A 26 5.62 1.20 13.03
CA HIS A 26 6.98 0.77 13.34
C HIS A 26 7.98 1.19 12.26
N LYS A 27 7.69 0.90 10.98
CA LYS A 27 8.56 1.30 9.86
C LYS A 27 8.65 2.81 9.72
N LEU A 28 7.56 3.53 9.98
CA LEU A 28 7.54 4.99 9.99
C LEU A 28 8.43 5.57 11.09
N ALA A 29 8.49 4.93 12.26
CA ALA A 29 9.40 5.33 13.33
C ALA A 29 10.87 5.19 12.90
N LEU A 30 11.23 4.07 12.24
CA LEU A 30 12.58 3.86 11.69
C LEU A 30 12.91 4.88 10.58
N MET A 31 11.96 5.18 9.70
CA MET A 31 12.16 6.20 8.66
C MET A 31 12.38 7.61 9.22
N ARG A 32 11.82 7.91 10.40
CA ARG A 32 11.95 9.20 11.08
C ARG A 32 13.23 9.32 11.91
N ASP A 33 13.92 8.22 12.19
CA ASP A 33 15.19 8.26 12.91
C ASP A 33 16.28 8.89 12.02
N LYS A 34 16.96 9.91 12.56
CA LYS A 34 18.08 10.60 11.91
C LYS A 34 19.29 9.71 11.65
N ASN A 35 19.39 8.58 12.38
CA ASN A 35 20.50 7.64 12.26
C ASN A 35 20.29 6.63 11.12
N THR A 36 19.08 6.55 10.57
CA THR A 36 18.74 5.63 9.49
C THR A 36 19.50 5.98 8.21
N LYS A 37 20.18 4.99 7.64
CA LYS A 37 21.01 5.21 6.46
C LYS A 37 20.16 5.31 5.21
N SER A 38 20.68 6.00 4.18
CA SER A 38 19.93 6.24 2.93
C SER A 38 19.46 4.96 2.22
N LYS A 39 20.18 3.84 2.37
CA LYS A 39 19.78 2.55 1.82
C LYS A 39 18.54 1.99 2.55
N GLU A 40 18.63 1.91 3.87
CA GLU A 40 17.55 1.42 4.75
C GLU A 40 16.30 2.29 4.61
N PHE A 41 16.47 3.62 4.52
CA PHE A 41 15.35 4.53 4.29
C PHE A 41 14.61 4.21 2.98
N ARG A 42 15.33 3.95 1.88
CA ARG A 42 14.71 3.60 0.59
C ARG A 42 13.95 2.27 0.67
N GLU A 43 14.52 1.27 1.33
CA GLU A 43 13.87 -0.02 1.56
C GLU A 43 12.58 0.15 2.37
N LEU A 44 12.63 0.90 3.47
CA LEU A 44 11.48 1.19 4.31
C LEU A 44 10.38 1.95 3.57
N VAL A 45 10.72 2.94 2.71
CA VAL A 45 9.73 3.65 1.88
C VAL A 45 8.99 2.66 0.97
N SER A 46 9.72 1.76 0.31
CA SER A 46 9.12 0.76 -0.58
C SER A 46 8.20 -0.19 0.18
N GLU A 47 8.62 -0.68 1.35
CA GLU A 47 7.83 -1.56 2.20
C GLU A 47 6.55 -0.88 2.73
N VAL A 48 6.65 0.37 3.18
CA VAL A 48 5.48 1.13 3.63
C VAL A 48 4.52 1.36 2.46
N SER A 49 5.05 1.66 1.27
CA SER A 49 4.24 1.87 0.06
C SER A 49 3.49 0.60 -0.35
N MET A 50 4.09 -0.57 -0.19
CA MET A 50 3.45 -1.88 -0.42
C MET A 50 2.27 -2.11 0.55
N LEU A 51 2.47 -1.81 1.84
CA LEU A 51 1.41 -1.93 2.85
C LEU A 51 0.27 -0.95 2.59
N MET A 52 0.58 0.29 2.19
CA MET A 52 -0.42 1.28 1.80
C MET A 52 -1.19 0.86 0.55
N ALA A 53 -0.50 0.31 -0.45
CA ALA A 53 -1.14 -0.17 -1.67
C ALA A 53 -2.19 -1.24 -1.36
N TYR A 54 -1.87 -2.19 -0.49
CA TYR A 54 -2.81 -3.22 -0.06
C TYR A 54 -4.11 -2.63 0.51
N GLU A 55 -3.99 -1.65 1.42
CA GLU A 55 -5.16 -0.99 2.02
C GLU A 55 -5.95 -0.15 1.01
N VAL A 56 -5.27 0.58 0.11
CA VAL A 56 -5.93 1.42 -0.90
C VAL A 56 -6.68 0.58 -1.95
N THR A 57 -6.22 -0.63 -2.23
CA THR A 57 -6.85 -1.53 -3.22
C THR A 57 -8.03 -2.35 -2.69
N ARG A 58 -8.43 -2.14 -1.43
CA ARG A 58 -9.48 -2.94 -0.76
C ARG A 58 -10.83 -2.90 -1.46
N ASP A 59 -11.18 -1.76 -2.06
CA ASP A 59 -12.48 -1.54 -2.70
C ASP A 59 -12.43 -1.71 -4.23
N LEU A 60 -11.42 -2.40 -4.76
CA LEU A 60 -11.34 -2.64 -6.21
C LEU A 60 -12.50 -3.53 -6.69
N PRO A 61 -13.16 -3.16 -7.80
CA PRO A 61 -14.24 -3.97 -8.37
C PRO A 61 -13.72 -5.33 -8.84
N LEU A 62 -14.52 -6.36 -8.62
CA LEU A 62 -14.25 -7.72 -9.03
C LEU A 62 -15.26 -8.17 -10.08
N ARG A 63 -14.82 -9.00 -11.03
CA ARG A 63 -15.66 -9.67 -12.01
C ARG A 63 -15.57 -11.19 -11.86
N PRO A 64 -16.69 -11.92 -11.96
CA PRO A 64 -16.67 -13.38 -11.97
C PRO A 64 -16.02 -13.89 -13.26
N VAL A 65 -15.21 -14.94 -13.12
CA VAL A 65 -14.54 -15.62 -14.23
C VAL A 65 -14.48 -17.12 -13.98
N ASP A 66 -14.65 -17.89 -15.04
CA ASP A 66 -14.44 -19.33 -14.99
C ASP A 66 -12.98 -19.63 -15.35
N VAL A 67 -12.27 -20.31 -14.46
CA VAL A 67 -10.86 -20.66 -14.64
C VAL A 67 -10.74 -22.18 -14.66
N GLU A 68 -10.00 -22.70 -15.64
CA GLU A 68 -9.64 -24.11 -15.69
C GLU A 68 -8.46 -24.38 -14.75
N THR A 69 -8.71 -25.16 -13.71
CA THR A 69 -7.66 -25.63 -12.79
C THR A 69 -7.29 -27.07 -13.11
N PRO A 70 -6.12 -27.58 -12.67
CA PRO A 70 -5.74 -28.98 -12.90
C PRO A 70 -6.74 -30.03 -12.40
N VAL A 71 -7.70 -29.63 -11.56
CA VAL A 71 -8.74 -30.51 -10.97
C VAL A 71 -10.16 -30.21 -11.49
N GLY A 72 -10.34 -29.24 -12.39
CA GLY A 72 -11.63 -28.89 -13.01
C GLY A 72 -11.89 -27.37 -13.12
N THR A 73 -13.04 -27.00 -13.66
CA THR A 73 -13.47 -25.60 -13.79
C THR A 73 -13.89 -25.03 -12.44
N ALA A 74 -13.34 -23.86 -12.07
CA ALA A 74 -13.66 -23.14 -10.85
C ALA A 74 -14.19 -21.73 -11.15
N HIS A 75 -15.24 -21.34 -10.43
CA HIS A 75 -15.77 -19.97 -10.44
C HIS A 75 -14.93 -19.08 -9.51
N CYS A 76 -14.13 -18.20 -10.11
CA CYS A 76 -13.19 -17.32 -9.42
C CYS A 76 -13.56 -15.85 -9.63
N HIS A 77 -12.91 -14.97 -8.87
CA HIS A 77 -13.02 -13.52 -9.04
C HIS A 77 -11.69 -12.96 -9.52
N MET A 78 -11.74 -12.09 -10.52
CA MET A 78 -10.58 -11.32 -10.97
C MET A 78 -10.86 -9.83 -10.83
N ILE A 79 -9.81 -9.02 -10.66
CA ILE A 79 -9.93 -7.56 -10.66
C ILE A 79 -10.54 -7.13 -12.00
N ASP A 80 -11.60 -6.33 -11.92
CA ASP A 80 -12.26 -5.77 -13.09
C ASP A 80 -11.32 -4.76 -13.74
N GLY A 81 -11.20 -4.80 -15.07
CA GLY A 81 -10.07 -4.35 -15.90
C GLY A 81 -9.79 -2.84 -15.94
N LYS A 82 -10.00 -2.12 -14.84
CA LYS A 82 -9.59 -0.73 -14.66
C LYS A 82 -8.06 -0.65 -14.74
N LYS A 83 -7.58 0.07 -15.76
CA LYS A 83 -6.17 0.41 -15.89
C LYS A 83 -5.81 1.36 -14.75
N LEU A 84 -5.13 0.84 -13.73
CA LEU A 84 -4.55 1.65 -12.68
C LEU A 84 -3.33 2.40 -13.23
N ALA A 85 -3.17 3.65 -12.82
CA ALA A 85 -2.03 4.48 -13.18
C ALA A 85 -1.37 5.00 -11.91
N LEU A 86 -0.05 4.83 -11.81
CA LEU A 86 0.79 5.35 -10.74
C LEU A 86 1.52 6.58 -11.28
N ILE A 87 1.24 7.74 -10.70
CA ILE A 87 1.85 9.02 -11.11
C ILE A 87 2.74 9.52 -9.96
N PRO A 88 4.04 9.22 -9.95
CA PRO A 88 4.95 9.72 -8.94
C PRO A 88 5.24 11.22 -9.13
N ILE A 89 5.20 11.97 -8.03
CA ILE A 89 5.72 13.35 -8.04
C ILE A 89 7.25 13.28 -7.85
N LEU A 90 7.98 13.72 -8.88
CA LEU A 90 9.43 13.60 -8.93
C LEU A 90 10.13 14.58 -7.97
N ARG A 91 11.27 14.21 -7.38
CA ARG A 91 12.01 12.93 -7.47
C ARG A 91 11.66 11.93 -6.37
N ALA A 92 11.16 12.42 -5.23
CA ALA A 92 10.96 11.61 -4.03
C ALA A 92 9.89 10.52 -4.21
N GLY A 93 8.90 10.73 -5.09
CA GLY A 93 7.85 9.76 -5.37
C GLY A 93 8.35 8.45 -5.99
N LEU A 94 9.55 8.43 -6.61
CA LEU A 94 10.10 7.22 -7.21
C LEU A 94 10.30 6.09 -6.20
N GLY A 95 10.66 6.40 -4.95
CA GLY A 95 10.86 5.38 -3.93
C GLY A 95 9.58 4.62 -3.54
N MET A 96 8.41 5.20 -3.81
CA MET A 96 7.12 4.57 -3.50
C MET A 96 6.60 3.70 -4.64
N VAL A 97 6.95 4.05 -5.88
CA VAL A 97 6.51 3.36 -7.09
C VAL A 97 6.93 1.90 -7.08
N ASP A 98 8.17 1.63 -6.67
CA ASP A 98 8.71 0.27 -6.57
C ASP A 98 7.83 -0.62 -5.68
N GLY A 99 7.41 -0.12 -4.52
CA GLY A 99 6.53 -0.85 -3.59
C GLY A 99 5.11 -1.04 -4.11
N MET A 100 4.57 -0.04 -4.82
CA MET A 100 3.21 -0.11 -5.38
C MET A 100 3.10 -1.03 -6.59
N ILE A 101 4.08 -1.03 -7.49
CA ILE A 101 4.12 -1.90 -8.67
C ILE A 101 4.18 -3.37 -8.28
N ASN A 102 4.91 -3.70 -7.20
CA ASN A 102 4.98 -5.07 -6.71
C ASN A 102 3.60 -5.62 -6.30
N MET A 103 2.70 -4.75 -5.81
CA MET A 103 1.31 -5.14 -5.49
C MET A 103 0.39 -5.14 -6.70
N VAL A 104 0.57 -4.20 -7.63
CA VAL A 104 -0.29 -4.01 -8.79
C VAL A 104 0.57 -3.97 -10.06
N PRO A 105 1.05 -5.13 -10.55
CA PRO A 105 1.98 -5.16 -11.68
C PRO A 105 1.35 -4.71 -13.01
N MET A 106 0.02 -4.71 -13.10
CA MET A 106 -0.71 -4.25 -14.29
C MET A 106 -0.87 -2.72 -14.34
N ALA A 107 -0.43 -2.00 -13.30
CA ALA A 107 -0.51 -0.55 -13.28
C ALA A 107 0.50 0.08 -14.25
N LYS A 108 0.07 1.14 -14.95
CA LYS A 108 0.96 1.96 -15.80
C LYS A 108 1.66 3.03 -14.97
N ILE A 109 2.91 3.33 -15.30
CA ILE A 109 3.67 4.41 -14.65
C ILE A 109 3.63 5.64 -15.55
N GLY A 110 3.30 6.80 -14.98
CA GLY A 110 3.28 8.10 -15.64
C GLY A 110 4.46 9.00 -15.27
#